data_AF-A0A4S8R6E0-F1
#
_entry.id   AF-A0A4S8R6E0-F1
#
_cell.length_a   1.000
_cell.length_b   1.000
_cell.length_c   1.000
_cell.angle_alpha   90.00
_cell.angle_beta   90.00
_cell.angle_gamma   90.00
#
_symmetry.space_group_name_H-M   'P 1'
#
loop_
_entity.id
_entity.type
_entity.pdbx_description
1 polymer ?
#
loop_
_entity_poly.entity_id
_entity_poly.type
_entity_poly.pdbx_seq_one_letter_code
_entity_poly.pdbx_strand_id
1 'polypeptide(L)'
;MAAAAPRQLGITPPLSTALPTDAEKQATDALIEEMTKQNLFESRADTEKRSAVLASLQSITEEFVKRVCRKQNLPENIVNNAGGRIFTYGSFRLGVYGPGSDIDTLVVVPKNVSREEYFELFPDLLVEMAPEGAIQHLTPVPDAFVPIIKFEYSGISIDLIFARIEVLSQISRSLSLNDDNLLAGLDEAGLRSLNGTRVTDDILNLVPEKAVFRTALRGVKLWAQRRAIYANIMGFPGGVAWAMLVARVCQLYPQATASTVILKFFRIMSQWQWPQPVLLQAIKGGKLNVRVWNPRVYKGDGYHLMPIITPSYPSMCATHNITKSTKEIICRELARGGNITDRIMMGKASWKDLFVKHTFFTKNYKYYLSVISASTTPAAQLIWAGLVESKVRLLVSNVENHESIALAHPFNKGFERVHKCSSEDEIEAVKEGNLQYQIKEIPAVTTDPSHDTDVGIAVKDQTGEVKDENGNAPKSEPEKKESLVYTTTFYIGLELREGAKSLDLAWCVDEFKRVCRGWEKYNEELMTLSVVNTRNCDLPDDVFTEGEVKPTRSQKKKKRSSADDVENASTKRRQVVAAG
;
A
#
# COMPACT_ATOMS: atom_id res chain seq x y z
N MET A 1 -51.20 4.38 4.80
CA MET A 1 -49.98 4.79 4.08
C MET A 1 -49.23 3.52 3.69
N ALA A 2 -49.05 3.24 2.41
CA ALA A 2 -48.22 2.13 1.97
C ALA A 2 -46.78 2.42 2.42
N ALA A 3 -46.17 1.51 3.19
CA ALA A 3 -44.76 1.62 3.54
C ALA A 3 -43.96 1.69 2.24
N ALA A 4 -43.12 2.72 2.10
CA ALA A 4 -42.23 2.84 0.94
C ALA A 4 -41.44 1.54 0.78
N ALA A 5 -41.46 0.95 -0.42
CA ALA A 5 -40.69 -0.25 -0.70
C ALA A 5 -39.22 0.01 -0.34
N PRO A 6 -38.54 -0.90 0.38
CA PRO A 6 -37.16 -0.69 0.80
C PRO A 6 -36.30 -0.44 -0.44
N ARG A 7 -35.53 0.67 -0.42
CA ARG A 7 -34.64 1.06 -1.52
C ARG A 7 -33.64 -0.07 -1.76
N GLN A 8 -33.70 -0.69 -2.94
CA GLN A 8 -32.71 -1.68 -3.36
C GLN A 8 -31.33 -1.02 -3.45
N LEU A 9 -30.36 -1.56 -2.73
CA LEU A 9 -28.95 -1.20 -2.83
C LEU A 9 -28.21 -2.28 -3.61
N GLY A 10 -27.35 -1.86 -4.54
CA GLY A 10 -26.64 -2.78 -5.43
C GLY A 10 -27.38 -3.10 -6.73
N ILE A 11 -26.69 -3.82 -7.61
CA ILE A 11 -27.18 -4.20 -8.95
C ILE A 11 -28.01 -5.50 -8.97
N THR A 12 -28.15 -6.17 -7.83
CA THR A 12 -28.95 -7.40 -7.66
C THR A 12 -29.76 -7.32 -6.37
N PRO A 13 -30.84 -8.11 -6.23
CA PRO A 13 -31.50 -8.32 -4.95
C PRO A 13 -30.54 -8.88 -3.88
N PRO A 14 -30.85 -8.71 -2.58
CA PRO A 14 -30.10 -9.34 -1.49
C PRO A 14 -30.21 -10.87 -1.57
N LEU A 15 -29.16 -11.57 -1.14
CA LEU A 15 -29.18 -13.05 -1.03
C LEU A 15 -29.91 -13.51 0.23
N SER A 16 -29.89 -12.71 1.29
CA SER A 16 -30.64 -12.97 2.52
C SER A 16 -30.94 -11.67 3.25
N THR A 17 -32.15 -11.58 3.79
CA THR A 17 -32.60 -10.50 4.69
C THR A 17 -32.83 -10.99 6.11
N ALA A 18 -32.32 -12.18 6.45
CA ALA A 18 -32.46 -12.76 7.79
C ALA A 18 -31.83 -11.85 8.85
N LEU A 19 -32.53 -11.70 9.97
CA LEU A 19 -32.03 -10.97 11.12
C LEU A 19 -30.94 -11.77 11.84
N PRO A 20 -29.99 -11.10 12.53
CA PRO A 20 -28.90 -11.77 13.21
C PRO A 20 -29.38 -12.65 14.37
N THR A 21 -28.80 -13.84 14.46
CA THR A 21 -28.90 -14.72 15.63
C THR A 21 -28.02 -14.21 16.78
N ASP A 22 -28.28 -14.66 18.00
CA ASP A 22 -27.48 -14.25 19.16
C ASP A 22 -26.03 -14.77 19.09
N ALA A 23 -25.82 -15.94 18.49
CA ALA A 23 -24.46 -16.44 18.23
C ALA A 23 -23.67 -15.53 17.28
N GLU A 24 -24.32 -14.98 16.24
CA GLU A 24 -23.67 -14.05 15.29
C GLU A 24 -23.36 -12.69 15.95
N LYS A 25 -24.21 -12.22 16.88
CA LYS A 25 -23.95 -11.03 17.69
C LYS A 25 -22.75 -11.25 18.61
N GLN A 26 -22.73 -12.36 19.37
CA GLN A 26 -21.60 -12.74 20.22
C GLN A 26 -20.29 -12.86 19.42
N ALA A 27 -20.34 -13.44 18.22
CA ALA A 27 -19.18 -13.51 17.34
C ALA A 27 -18.71 -12.12 16.88
N THR A 28 -19.62 -11.14 16.76
CA THR A 28 -19.27 -9.74 16.46
C THR A 28 -18.63 -9.05 17.66
N ASP A 29 -19.12 -9.29 18.87
CA ASP A 29 -18.52 -8.74 20.08
C ASP A 29 -17.09 -9.25 20.26
N ALA A 30 -16.88 -10.56 20.06
CA ALA A 30 -15.55 -11.18 20.08
C ALA A 30 -14.61 -10.63 18.98
N LEU A 31 -15.16 -10.28 17.81
CA LEU A 31 -14.41 -9.63 16.73
C LEU A 31 -13.93 -8.23 17.16
N ILE A 32 -14.82 -7.43 17.75
CA ILE A 32 -14.51 -6.08 18.23
C ILE A 32 -13.49 -6.13 19.37
N GLU A 33 -13.62 -7.09 20.28
CA GLU A 33 -12.66 -7.30 21.36
C GLU A 33 -11.26 -7.62 20.82
N GLU A 34 -11.16 -8.55 19.84
CA GLU A 34 -9.87 -8.87 19.21
C GLU A 34 -9.30 -7.66 18.45
N MET A 35 -10.11 -6.91 17.70
CA MET A 35 -9.64 -5.71 17.00
C MET A 35 -9.15 -4.62 17.98
N THR A 36 -9.79 -4.49 19.15
CA THR A 36 -9.34 -3.60 20.22
C THR A 36 -7.97 -4.03 20.76
N LYS A 37 -7.76 -5.34 21.00
CA LYS A 37 -6.47 -5.89 21.42
C LYS A 37 -5.36 -5.66 20.39
N GLN A 38 -5.72 -5.61 19.12
CA GLN A 38 -4.81 -5.33 18.01
C GLN A 38 -4.60 -3.82 17.77
N ASN A 39 -5.11 -2.94 18.66
CA ASN A 39 -4.98 -1.48 18.63
C ASN A 39 -5.54 -0.83 17.35
N LEU A 40 -6.68 -1.31 16.85
CA LEU A 40 -7.29 -0.77 15.62
C LEU A 40 -8.13 0.49 15.83
N PHE A 41 -8.54 0.79 17.06
CA PHE A 41 -9.42 1.92 17.37
C PHE A 41 -8.60 3.04 17.98
N GLU A 42 -8.74 4.23 17.39
CA GLU A 42 -8.08 5.42 17.89
C GLU A 42 -8.71 5.90 19.22
N SER A 43 -7.91 6.54 20.05
CA SER A 43 -8.38 7.15 21.29
C SER A 43 -9.28 8.36 21.00
N ARG A 44 -10.21 8.65 21.92
CA ARG A 44 -11.09 9.83 21.79
C ARG A 44 -10.30 11.14 21.69
N ALA A 45 -9.21 11.26 22.46
CA ALA A 45 -8.37 12.46 22.47
C ALA A 45 -7.71 12.70 21.09
N ASP A 46 -7.22 11.64 20.46
CA ASP A 46 -6.62 11.74 19.12
C ASP A 46 -7.67 12.10 18.06
N THR A 47 -8.89 11.55 18.16
CA THR A 47 -9.99 11.92 17.26
C THR A 47 -10.42 13.40 17.41
N GLU A 48 -10.45 13.91 18.64
CA GLU A 48 -10.69 15.33 18.92
C GLU A 48 -9.57 16.22 18.34
N LYS A 49 -8.32 15.78 18.46
CA LYS A 49 -7.15 16.44 17.88
C LYS A 49 -7.22 16.51 16.35
N ARG A 50 -7.58 15.41 15.67
CA ARG A 50 -7.81 15.40 14.22
C ARG A 50 -8.92 16.36 13.80
N SER A 51 -9.98 16.46 14.59
CA SER A 51 -11.08 17.38 14.34
C SER A 51 -10.64 18.85 14.45
N ALA A 52 -9.80 19.18 15.44
CA ALA A 52 -9.23 20.52 15.58
C ALA A 52 -8.30 20.88 14.41
N VAL A 53 -7.45 19.94 13.99
CA VAL A 53 -6.56 20.12 12.83
C VAL A 53 -7.36 20.37 11.54
N LEU A 54 -8.42 19.60 11.28
CA LEU A 54 -9.29 19.83 10.12
C LEU A 54 -10.01 21.18 10.18
N ALA A 55 -10.44 21.62 11.36
CA ALA A 55 -11.04 22.95 11.52
C ALA A 55 -10.04 24.06 11.21
N SER A 56 -8.77 23.90 11.62
CA SER A 56 -7.69 24.82 11.28
C SER A 56 -7.41 24.82 9.77
N LEU A 57 -7.27 23.65 9.14
CA LEU A 57 -7.05 23.53 7.69
C LEU A 57 -8.19 24.14 6.85
N GLN A 58 -9.43 24.04 7.31
CA GLN A 58 -10.57 24.71 6.67
C GLN A 58 -10.41 26.24 6.72
N SER A 59 -9.97 26.81 7.85
CA SER A 59 -9.71 28.25 7.97
C SER A 59 -8.53 28.69 7.11
N ILE A 60 -7.45 27.90 7.06
CA ILE A 60 -6.27 28.15 6.20
C ILE A 60 -6.68 28.14 4.72
N THR A 61 -7.55 27.20 4.33
CA THR A 61 -8.08 27.11 2.96
C THR A 61 -8.87 28.35 2.56
N GLU A 62 -9.70 28.88 3.46
CA GLU A 62 -10.46 30.10 3.17
C GLU A 62 -9.57 31.33 3.09
N GLU A 63 -8.55 31.44 3.95
CA GLU A 63 -7.59 32.54 3.86
C GLU A 63 -6.71 32.45 2.61
N PHE A 64 -6.32 31.24 2.20
CA PHE A 64 -5.63 31.00 0.93
C PHE A 64 -6.42 31.57 -0.25
N VAL A 65 -7.71 31.22 -0.37
CA VAL A 65 -8.56 31.73 -1.46
C VAL A 65 -8.69 33.26 -1.39
N LYS A 66 -8.82 33.84 -0.19
CA LYS A 66 -8.85 35.30 -0.01
C LYS A 66 -7.56 35.97 -0.47
N ARG A 67 -6.38 35.44 -0.12
CA ARG A 67 -5.09 35.99 -0.55
C ARG A 67 -4.94 35.99 -2.06
N VAL A 68 -5.34 34.90 -2.70
CA VAL A 68 -5.36 34.83 -4.17
C VAL A 68 -6.30 35.87 -4.76
N CYS A 69 -7.53 36.00 -4.25
CA CYS A 69 -8.48 37.00 -4.72
C CYS A 69 -7.95 38.45 -4.55
N ARG A 70 -7.25 38.74 -3.45
CA ARG A 70 -6.62 40.06 -3.22
C ARG A 70 -5.42 40.29 -4.15
N LYS A 71 -4.57 39.28 -4.40
CA LYS A 71 -3.46 39.35 -5.39
C LYS A 71 -3.98 39.65 -6.80
N GLN A 72 -5.20 39.20 -7.11
CA GLN A 72 -5.91 39.47 -8.36
C GLN A 72 -6.66 40.81 -8.38
N ASN A 73 -6.53 41.64 -7.33
CA ASN A 73 -7.23 42.93 -7.17
C ASN A 73 -8.76 42.83 -7.25
N LEU A 74 -9.35 41.72 -6.79
CA LEU A 74 -10.80 41.57 -6.75
C LEU A 74 -11.40 42.44 -5.63
N PRO A 75 -12.60 43.02 -5.83
CA PRO A 75 -13.33 43.76 -4.80
C PRO A 75 -13.52 42.97 -3.51
N GLU A 76 -13.47 43.65 -2.35
CA GLU A 76 -13.50 43.02 -1.02
C GLU A 76 -14.79 42.21 -0.77
N ASN A 77 -15.91 42.57 -1.39
CA ASN A 77 -17.13 41.76 -1.33
C ASN A 77 -17.00 40.43 -2.07
N ILE A 78 -16.21 40.36 -3.15
CA ILE A 78 -15.92 39.10 -3.86
C ILE A 78 -14.93 38.28 -3.04
N VAL A 79 -13.86 38.92 -2.53
CA VAL A 79 -12.85 38.28 -1.65
C VAL A 79 -13.52 37.57 -0.49
N ASN A 80 -14.42 38.25 0.22
CA ASN A 80 -15.09 37.68 1.40
C ASN A 80 -16.08 36.55 1.08
N ASN A 81 -16.60 36.49 -0.15
CA ASN A 81 -17.58 35.50 -0.58
C ASN A 81 -16.97 34.38 -1.45
N ALA A 82 -15.69 34.46 -1.83
CA ALA A 82 -15.02 33.47 -2.68
C ALA A 82 -15.01 32.07 -2.03
N GLY A 83 -14.90 32.02 -0.69
CA GLY A 83 -15.03 30.81 0.10
C GLY A 83 -13.82 29.90 -0.01
N GLY A 84 -14.07 28.60 -0.17
CA GLY A 84 -13.05 27.55 -0.16
C GLY A 84 -13.46 26.44 0.82
N ARG A 85 -13.19 25.18 0.47
CA ARG A 85 -13.63 24.06 1.31
C ARG A 85 -12.67 22.89 1.27
N ILE A 86 -12.42 22.30 2.43
CA ILE A 86 -11.76 21.01 2.53
C ILE A 86 -12.77 19.86 2.55
N PHE A 87 -12.37 18.74 1.98
CA PHE A 87 -13.07 17.46 2.06
C PHE A 87 -12.09 16.39 2.49
N THR A 88 -12.51 15.49 3.37
CA THR A 88 -11.72 14.29 3.65
C THR A 88 -12.18 13.14 2.76
N TYR A 89 -11.26 12.26 2.41
CA TYR A 89 -11.56 11.03 1.69
C TYR A 89 -10.84 9.84 2.35
N GLY A 90 -10.83 8.70 1.66
CA GLY A 90 -10.05 7.54 2.07
C GLY A 90 -10.48 6.95 3.41
N SER A 91 -9.51 6.40 4.14
CA SER A 91 -9.78 5.61 5.35
C SER A 91 -10.39 6.45 6.49
N PHE A 92 -9.98 7.72 6.60
CA PHE A 92 -10.47 8.66 7.58
C PHE A 92 -11.97 8.95 7.37
N ARG A 93 -12.34 9.36 6.15
CA ARG A 93 -13.73 9.64 5.79
C ARG A 93 -14.64 8.40 5.87
N LEU A 94 -14.13 7.23 5.50
CA LEU A 94 -14.85 5.97 5.67
C LEU A 94 -15.08 5.62 7.15
N GLY A 95 -14.31 6.18 8.08
CA GLY A 95 -14.38 5.87 9.51
C GLY A 95 -13.68 4.56 9.89
N VAL A 96 -12.71 4.12 9.09
CA VAL A 96 -11.96 2.85 9.25
C VAL A 96 -10.45 3.07 9.42
N TYR A 97 -10.05 4.28 9.79
CA TYR A 97 -8.68 4.67 10.16
C TYR A 97 -8.32 4.16 11.57
N GLY A 98 -7.03 3.95 11.81
CA GLY A 98 -6.50 3.55 13.12
C GLY A 98 -5.49 4.58 13.66
N PRO A 99 -4.90 4.30 14.85
CA PRO A 99 -3.77 5.08 15.35
C PRO A 99 -2.67 5.18 14.30
N GLY A 100 -2.12 6.38 14.10
CA GLY A 100 -1.06 6.63 13.13
C GLY A 100 -1.49 6.63 11.66
N SER A 101 -2.78 6.44 11.34
CA SER A 101 -3.27 6.67 9.98
C SER A 101 -3.18 8.15 9.61
N ASP A 102 -2.89 8.42 8.36
CA ASP A 102 -2.92 9.73 7.72
C ASP A 102 -4.36 10.30 7.59
N ILE A 103 -4.45 11.59 7.24
CA ILE A 103 -5.69 12.22 6.81
C ILE A 103 -5.56 12.69 5.36
N ASP A 104 -6.09 11.85 4.47
CA ASP A 104 -6.44 12.18 3.09
C ASP A 104 -7.38 13.40 3.02
N THR A 105 -6.87 14.54 2.55
CA THR A 105 -7.60 15.82 2.51
C THR A 105 -7.52 16.47 1.13
N LEU A 106 -8.66 16.92 0.63
CA LEU A 106 -8.82 17.62 -0.63
C LEU A 106 -9.21 19.08 -0.37
N VAL A 107 -8.43 20.02 -0.91
CA VAL A 107 -8.75 21.45 -0.98
C VAL A 107 -9.54 21.72 -2.27
N VAL A 108 -10.73 22.29 -2.14
CA VAL A 108 -11.59 22.69 -3.26
C VAL A 108 -11.72 24.21 -3.31
N VAL A 109 -11.38 24.78 -4.46
CA VAL A 109 -11.29 26.23 -4.67
C VAL A 109 -12.09 26.71 -5.90
N PRO A 110 -12.46 28.00 -5.98
CA PRO A 110 -13.16 28.54 -7.13
C PRO A 110 -12.26 28.66 -8.37
N LYS A 111 -12.88 28.83 -9.54
CA LYS A 111 -12.22 28.84 -10.86
C LYS A 111 -11.07 29.82 -11.04
N ASN A 112 -11.01 30.89 -10.25
CA ASN A 112 -9.97 31.90 -10.35
C ASN A 112 -8.68 31.54 -9.61
N VAL A 113 -8.65 30.45 -8.81
CA VAL A 113 -7.48 30.03 -8.04
C VAL A 113 -6.75 28.91 -8.76
N SER A 114 -5.47 29.08 -9.09
CA SER A 114 -4.69 28.11 -9.86
C SER A 114 -3.93 27.10 -8.98
N ARG A 115 -3.43 26.02 -9.61
CA ARG A 115 -2.59 25.02 -8.93
C ARG A 115 -1.22 25.60 -8.59
N GLU A 116 -0.70 26.47 -9.45
CA GLU A 116 0.57 27.18 -9.23
C GLU A 116 0.46 28.06 -7.98
N GLU A 117 -0.63 28.82 -7.84
CA GLU A 117 -0.89 29.62 -6.64
C GLU A 117 -1.04 28.76 -5.37
N TYR A 118 -1.61 27.55 -5.50
CA TYR A 118 -1.70 26.59 -4.40
C TYR A 118 -0.31 26.16 -3.92
N PHE A 119 0.60 25.76 -4.81
CA PHE A 119 1.95 25.39 -4.43
C PHE A 119 2.84 26.59 -4.03
N GLU A 120 2.54 27.80 -4.52
CA GLU A 120 3.25 29.03 -4.15
C GLU A 120 2.86 29.51 -2.74
N LEU A 121 1.58 29.53 -2.40
CA LEU A 121 1.09 30.25 -1.20
C LEU A 121 0.66 29.35 -0.04
N PHE A 122 0.14 28.15 -0.33
CA PHE A 122 -0.45 27.29 0.71
C PHE A 122 0.60 26.77 1.72
N PRO A 123 1.82 26.36 1.31
CA PRO A 123 2.88 25.95 2.26
C PRO A 123 3.19 27.02 3.31
N ASP A 124 3.38 28.27 2.90
CA ASP A 124 3.70 29.38 3.82
C ASP A 124 2.52 29.68 4.75
N LEU A 125 1.30 29.64 4.22
CA LEU A 125 0.07 29.80 4.99
C LEU A 125 -0.10 28.75 6.09
N LEU A 126 0.29 27.49 5.82
CA LEU A 126 0.28 26.43 6.83
C LEU A 126 1.17 26.81 8.02
N VAL A 127 2.38 27.29 7.75
CA VAL A 127 3.35 27.66 8.79
C VAL A 127 2.92 28.93 9.52
N GLU A 128 2.38 29.92 8.81
CA GLU A 128 1.98 31.21 9.37
C GLU A 128 0.75 31.11 10.29
N MET A 129 -0.25 30.30 9.93
CA MET A 129 -1.54 30.26 10.63
C MET A 129 -1.66 29.11 11.64
N ALA A 130 -0.79 28.10 11.56
CA ALA A 130 -0.74 27.04 12.55
C ALA A 130 -0.03 27.52 13.83
N PRO A 131 -0.27 26.86 14.98
CA PRO A 131 0.54 27.10 16.18
C PRO A 131 2.03 26.88 15.90
N GLU A 132 2.88 27.64 16.59
CA GLU A 132 4.33 27.57 16.41
C GLU A 132 4.85 26.13 16.61
N GLY A 133 5.65 25.64 15.65
CA GLY A 133 6.20 24.29 15.66
C GLY A 133 5.20 23.15 15.36
N ALA A 134 3.94 23.47 15.04
CA ALA A 134 2.93 22.46 14.77
C ALA A 134 3.04 21.83 13.38
N ILE A 135 3.61 22.52 12.39
CA ILE A 135 3.85 21.98 11.05
C ILE A 135 5.27 21.41 10.97
N GLN A 136 5.38 20.13 10.64
CA GLN A 136 6.64 19.41 10.47
C GLN A 136 6.63 18.63 9.15
N HIS A 137 7.81 18.25 8.65
CA HIS A 137 7.96 17.42 7.45
C HIS A 137 7.21 17.92 6.20
N LEU A 138 7.07 19.24 6.03
CA LEU A 138 6.34 19.85 4.92
C LEU A 138 7.07 19.65 3.59
N THR A 139 6.47 18.85 2.71
CA THR A 139 7.04 18.39 1.44
C THR A 139 6.02 18.56 0.30
N PRO A 140 6.11 19.66 -0.48
CA PRO A 140 5.32 19.83 -1.69
C PRO A 140 5.83 18.95 -2.84
N VAL A 141 4.92 18.24 -3.53
CA VAL A 141 5.24 17.34 -4.65
C VAL A 141 4.34 17.65 -5.86
N PRO A 142 4.65 18.69 -6.64
CA PRO A 142 3.81 19.14 -7.76
C PRO A 142 3.81 18.19 -8.96
N ASP A 143 4.88 17.42 -9.15
CA ASP A 143 5.07 16.51 -10.29
C ASP A 143 4.48 15.10 -10.07
N ALA A 144 3.82 14.87 -8.93
CA ALA A 144 3.21 13.58 -8.62
C ALA A 144 2.04 13.26 -9.57
N PHE A 145 1.68 11.97 -9.68
CA PHE A 145 0.52 11.55 -10.48
C PHE A 145 -0.74 12.34 -10.09
N VAL A 146 -0.98 12.50 -8.79
CA VAL A 146 -1.89 13.50 -8.24
C VAL A 146 -1.02 14.49 -7.45
N PRO A 147 -0.90 15.76 -7.88
CA PRO A 147 -0.10 16.75 -7.16
C PRO A 147 -0.56 16.89 -5.71
N ILE A 148 0.39 16.86 -4.78
CA ILE A 148 0.13 16.71 -3.34
C ILE A 148 1.11 17.54 -2.50
N ILE A 149 0.67 18.00 -1.34
CA ILE A 149 1.52 18.52 -0.27
C ILE A 149 1.40 17.54 0.90
N LYS A 150 2.51 16.91 1.28
CA LYS A 150 2.60 16.02 2.45
C LYS A 150 3.20 16.79 3.62
N PHE A 151 2.63 16.63 4.81
CA PHE A 151 3.16 17.25 6.04
C PHE A 151 2.61 16.57 7.28
N GLU A 152 3.24 16.84 8.41
CA GLU A 152 2.70 16.52 9.72
C GLU A 152 2.14 17.80 10.37
N TYR A 153 0.91 17.74 10.86
CA TYR A 153 0.29 18.81 11.62
C TYR A 153 -0.04 18.33 13.04
N SER A 154 0.73 18.81 14.01
CA SER A 154 0.63 18.46 15.42
C SER A 154 0.76 16.95 15.64
N GLY A 155 1.69 16.24 15.02
CA GLY A 155 1.77 14.77 15.18
C GLY A 155 0.81 13.97 14.30
N ILE A 156 0.08 14.60 13.37
CA ILE A 156 -0.84 13.91 12.46
C ILE A 156 -0.36 14.10 11.02
N SER A 157 -0.05 13.01 10.33
CA SER A 157 0.28 13.04 8.90
C SER A 157 -0.93 13.43 8.05
N ILE A 158 -0.74 14.37 7.13
CA ILE A 158 -1.76 14.91 6.24
C ILE A 158 -1.27 14.91 4.80
N ASP A 159 -2.12 14.35 3.96
CA ASP A 159 -1.96 14.27 2.52
C ASP A 159 -2.94 15.24 1.88
N LEU A 160 -2.44 16.38 1.42
CA LEU A 160 -3.26 17.51 0.96
C LEU A 160 -3.19 17.67 -0.56
N ILE A 161 -4.27 17.30 -1.23
CA ILE A 161 -4.45 17.42 -2.68
C ILE A 161 -5.36 18.59 -3.03
N PHE A 162 -5.36 18.99 -4.31
CA PHE A 162 -6.01 20.21 -4.77
C PHE A 162 -6.95 19.97 -5.96
N ALA A 163 -8.13 20.59 -5.94
CA ALA A 163 -9.01 20.68 -7.09
C ALA A 163 -9.64 22.08 -7.23
N ARG A 164 -9.55 22.63 -8.45
CA ARG A 164 -10.22 23.87 -8.86
C ARG A 164 -11.53 23.55 -9.57
N ILE A 165 -12.66 24.13 -9.15
CA ILE A 165 -13.94 23.90 -9.83
C ILE A 165 -14.19 24.98 -10.88
N GLU A 166 -14.06 24.63 -12.16
CA GLU A 166 -14.17 25.58 -13.28
C GLU A 166 -15.53 26.29 -13.39
N VAL A 167 -16.60 25.59 -13.01
CA VAL A 167 -17.97 26.10 -13.13
C VAL A 167 -18.41 27.00 -11.98
N LEU A 168 -17.60 27.14 -10.92
CA LEU A 168 -17.94 27.91 -9.72
C LEU A 168 -16.99 29.09 -9.49
N SER A 169 -17.54 30.29 -9.32
CA SER A 169 -16.80 31.48 -8.87
C SER A 169 -16.71 31.61 -7.35
N GLN A 170 -17.45 30.79 -6.61
CA GLN A 170 -17.49 30.78 -5.15
C GLN A 170 -17.68 29.34 -4.66
N ILE A 171 -17.00 28.98 -3.57
CA ILE A 171 -17.10 27.66 -2.95
C ILE A 171 -17.73 27.78 -1.56
N SER A 172 -19.00 27.37 -1.45
CA SER A 172 -19.73 27.36 -0.17
C SER A 172 -19.26 26.25 0.76
N ARG A 173 -19.30 26.51 2.08
CA ARG A 173 -19.14 25.50 3.15
C ARG A 173 -20.18 24.37 3.08
N SER A 174 -21.28 24.54 2.35
CA SER A 174 -22.31 23.51 2.13
C SER A 174 -22.18 22.72 0.82
N LEU A 175 -21.21 23.06 -0.05
CA LEU A 175 -21.02 22.40 -1.36
C LEU A 175 -20.87 20.87 -1.24
N SER A 176 -21.70 20.10 -1.93
CA SER A 176 -21.49 18.65 -2.09
C SER A 176 -20.80 18.36 -3.43
N LEU A 177 -19.90 17.38 -3.46
CA LEU A 177 -19.18 16.98 -4.67
C LEU A 177 -19.93 15.93 -5.50
N ASN A 178 -21.18 15.60 -5.15
CA ASN A 178 -21.94 14.53 -5.82
C ASN A 178 -22.47 14.92 -7.20
N ASP A 179 -22.51 16.21 -7.55
CA ASP A 179 -22.95 16.67 -8.87
C ASP A 179 -21.86 16.46 -9.92
N ASP A 180 -22.16 15.68 -10.96
CA ASP A 180 -21.26 15.39 -12.08
C ASP A 180 -20.91 16.65 -12.89
N ASN A 181 -21.72 17.71 -12.84
CA ASN A 181 -21.42 18.97 -13.52
C ASN A 181 -20.15 19.65 -12.97
N LEU A 182 -19.78 19.36 -11.72
CA LEU A 182 -18.55 19.89 -11.11
C LEU A 182 -17.29 19.34 -11.76
N LEU A 183 -17.41 18.27 -12.55
CA LEU A 183 -16.30 17.66 -13.30
C LEU A 183 -16.04 18.36 -14.64
N ALA A 184 -16.93 19.26 -15.08
CA ALA A 184 -16.79 19.94 -16.35
C ALA A 184 -15.57 20.86 -16.37
N GLY A 185 -14.72 20.70 -17.39
CA GLY A 185 -13.53 21.53 -17.59
C GLY A 185 -12.29 21.13 -16.77
N LEU A 186 -12.39 20.10 -15.92
CA LEU A 186 -11.25 19.63 -15.13
C LEU A 186 -10.22 18.91 -15.99
N ASP A 187 -8.95 19.12 -15.67
CA ASP A 187 -7.86 18.28 -16.15
C ASP A 187 -7.88 16.90 -15.48
N GLU A 188 -7.06 15.97 -15.97
CA GLU A 188 -7.02 14.60 -15.41
C GLU A 188 -6.65 14.56 -13.93
N ALA A 189 -5.77 15.46 -13.48
CA ALA A 189 -5.36 15.55 -12.08
C ALA A 189 -6.51 16.06 -11.19
N GLY A 190 -7.27 17.06 -11.64
CA GLY A 190 -8.46 17.55 -10.96
C GLY A 190 -9.57 16.49 -10.88
N LEU A 191 -9.80 15.75 -11.98
CA LEU A 191 -10.74 14.62 -12.00
C LEU A 191 -10.34 13.54 -10.98
N ARG A 192 -9.05 13.16 -10.94
CA ARG A 192 -8.54 12.19 -9.97
C ARG A 192 -8.68 12.68 -8.53
N SER A 193 -8.40 13.96 -8.28
CA SER A 193 -8.47 14.57 -6.96
C SER A 193 -9.90 14.58 -6.39
N LEU A 194 -10.90 14.97 -7.20
CA LEU A 194 -12.31 14.93 -6.78
C LEU A 194 -12.85 13.51 -6.62
N ASN A 195 -12.40 12.57 -7.46
CA ASN A 195 -12.91 11.21 -7.43
C ASN A 195 -12.63 10.48 -6.12
N GLY A 196 -11.53 10.77 -5.42
CA GLY A 196 -11.26 10.18 -4.09
C GLY A 196 -12.40 10.43 -3.10
N THR A 197 -12.86 11.68 -3.01
CA THR A 197 -13.97 12.08 -2.13
C THR A 197 -15.30 11.51 -2.62
N ARG A 198 -15.60 11.65 -3.92
CA ARG A 198 -16.86 11.18 -4.52
C ARG A 198 -17.06 9.67 -4.34
N VAL A 199 -16.01 8.88 -4.60
CA VAL A 199 -16.04 7.43 -4.44
C VAL A 199 -16.28 7.04 -2.99
N THR A 200 -15.63 7.73 -2.06
CA THR A 200 -15.79 7.46 -0.63
C THR A 200 -17.22 7.72 -0.16
N ASP A 201 -17.80 8.86 -0.55
CA ASP A 201 -19.17 9.21 -0.21
C ASP A 201 -20.19 8.27 -0.86
N ASP A 202 -19.98 7.88 -2.13
CA ASP A 202 -20.81 6.90 -2.82
C ASP A 202 -20.78 5.54 -2.12
N ILE A 203 -19.61 5.03 -1.70
CA ILE A 203 -19.51 3.78 -0.95
C ILE A 203 -20.37 3.85 0.32
N LEU A 204 -20.27 4.93 1.09
CA LEU A 204 -21.05 5.11 2.32
C LEU A 204 -22.56 5.22 2.06
N ASN A 205 -22.97 5.75 0.91
CA ASN A 205 -24.37 5.86 0.50
C ASN A 205 -24.92 4.56 -0.14
N LEU A 206 -24.05 3.62 -0.47
CA LEU A 206 -24.39 2.36 -1.14
C LEU A 206 -24.35 1.14 -0.20
N VAL A 207 -24.09 1.34 1.09
CA VAL A 207 -24.20 0.31 2.13
C VAL A 207 -25.47 0.50 2.97
N PRO A 208 -26.14 -0.60 3.37
CA PRO A 208 -27.36 -0.54 4.18
C PRO A 208 -27.08 -0.01 5.59
N GLU A 209 -26.07 -0.55 6.26
CA GLU A 209 -25.71 -0.20 7.64
C GLU A 209 -24.24 0.21 7.74
N LYS A 210 -23.99 1.51 7.91
CA LYS A 210 -22.63 2.09 7.92
C LYS A 210 -21.76 1.53 9.06
N ALA A 211 -22.34 1.29 10.24
CA ALA A 211 -21.62 0.76 11.40
C ALA A 211 -21.13 -0.68 11.13
N VAL A 212 -22.00 -1.55 10.61
CA VAL A 212 -21.65 -2.91 10.23
C VAL A 212 -20.56 -2.92 9.16
N PHE A 213 -20.71 -2.11 8.12
CA PHE A 213 -19.73 -1.96 7.05
C PHE A 213 -18.34 -1.56 7.60
N ARG A 214 -18.28 -0.54 8.47
CA ARG A 214 -17.02 -0.07 9.07
C ARG A 214 -16.33 -1.16 9.89
N THR A 215 -17.07 -1.85 10.75
CA THR A 215 -16.54 -2.95 11.57
C THR A 215 -16.02 -4.09 10.72
N ALA A 216 -16.78 -4.50 9.70
CA ALA A 216 -16.35 -5.55 8.77
C ALA A 216 -15.11 -5.14 7.96
N LEU A 217 -15.08 -3.90 7.46
CA LEU A 217 -13.97 -3.38 6.68
C LEU A 217 -12.69 -3.26 7.53
N ARG A 218 -12.77 -2.87 8.80
CA ARG A 218 -11.63 -2.89 9.73
C ARG A 218 -11.03 -4.29 9.84
N GLY A 219 -11.88 -5.31 10.05
CA GLY A 219 -11.44 -6.70 10.11
C GLY A 219 -10.80 -7.19 8.81
N VAL A 220 -11.40 -6.88 7.65
CA VAL A 220 -10.85 -7.25 6.34
C VAL A 220 -9.54 -6.51 6.04
N LYS A 221 -9.41 -5.24 6.38
CA LYS A 221 -8.14 -4.48 6.22
C LYS A 221 -7.03 -5.11 7.06
N LEU A 222 -7.28 -5.38 8.34
CA LEU A 222 -6.30 -6.03 9.23
C LEU A 222 -5.89 -7.39 8.69
N TRP A 223 -6.86 -8.21 8.26
CA TRP A 223 -6.58 -9.48 7.61
C TRP A 223 -5.69 -9.29 6.38
N ALA A 224 -6.06 -8.43 5.43
CA ALA A 224 -5.30 -8.24 4.19
C ALA A 224 -3.87 -7.75 4.45
N GLN A 225 -3.68 -6.84 5.42
CA GLN A 225 -2.38 -6.36 5.86
C GLN A 225 -1.56 -7.49 6.50
N ARG A 226 -2.14 -8.25 7.43
CA ARG A 226 -1.48 -9.39 8.09
C ARG A 226 -1.12 -10.50 7.11
N ARG A 227 -1.88 -10.64 6.03
CA ARG A 227 -1.63 -11.64 4.97
C ARG A 227 -0.76 -11.11 3.82
N ALA A 228 -0.25 -9.88 3.93
CA ALA A 228 0.61 -9.23 2.92
C ALA A 228 -0.01 -9.13 1.52
N ILE A 229 -1.34 -8.93 1.46
CA ILE A 229 -2.11 -8.79 0.21
C ILE A 229 -2.79 -7.42 0.13
N TYR A 230 -2.16 -6.40 0.69
CA TYR A 230 -2.63 -5.01 0.69
C TYR A 230 -1.50 -4.12 0.14
N ALA A 231 -1.56 -3.79 -1.15
CA ALA A 231 -0.64 -2.87 -1.85
C ALA A 231 -1.03 -2.75 -3.35
N ASN A 232 -1.68 -1.66 -3.77
CA ASN A 232 -2.04 -1.46 -5.18
C ASN A 232 -0.83 -1.37 -6.11
N ILE A 233 0.26 -0.78 -5.63
CA ILE A 233 1.51 -0.65 -6.38
C ILE A 233 2.15 -2.01 -6.69
N MET A 234 1.99 -2.99 -5.79
CA MET A 234 2.49 -4.37 -5.94
C MET A 234 1.49 -5.33 -6.59
N GLY A 235 0.37 -4.82 -7.12
CA GLY A 235 -0.64 -5.65 -7.80
C GLY A 235 -1.62 -6.37 -6.88
N PHE A 236 -1.75 -5.92 -5.62
CA PHE A 236 -2.82 -6.35 -4.72
C PHE A 236 -3.92 -5.29 -4.57
N PRO A 237 -5.11 -5.59 -4.04
CA PRO A 237 -6.12 -4.55 -3.80
C PRO A 237 -5.65 -3.53 -2.77
N GLY A 238 -5.85 -2.24 -3.06
CA GLY A 238 -5.68 -1.14 -2.10
C GLY A 238 -6.92 -0.93 -1.22
N GLY A 239 -6.89 0.09 -0.36
CA GLY A 239 -7.95 0.36 0.61
C GLY A 239 -9.35 0.53 0.01
N VAL A 240 -9.48 1.29 -1.07
CA VAL A 240 -10.76 1.53 -1.75
C VAL A 240 -11.32 0.25 -2.40
N ALA A 241 -10.46 -0.62 -2.94
CA ALA A 241 -10.87 -1.88 -3.54
C ALA A 241 -11.42 -2.84 -2.47
N TRP A 242 -10.74 -2.97 -1.32
CA TRP A 242 -11.25 -3.74 -0.18
C TRP A 242 -12.57 -3.17 0.34
N ALA A 243 -12.69 -1.84 0.44
CA ALA A 243 -13.93 -1.18 0.84
C ALA A 243 -15.10 -1.54 -0.09
N MET A 244 -14.89 -1.52 -1.41
CA MET A 244 -15.92 -1.89 -2.37
C MET A 244 -16.31 -3.36 -2.31
N LEU A 245 -15.36 -4.28 -2.10
CA LEU A 245 -15.68 -5.70 -1.92
C LEU A 245 -16.54 -5.94 -0.68
N VAL A 246 -16.19 -5.32 0.46
CA VAL A 246 -16.98 -5.41 1.69
C VAL A 246 -18.35 -4.76 1.53
N ALA A 247 -18.42 -3.59 0.89
CA ALA A 247 -19.68 -2.90 0.60
C ALA A 247 -20.61 -3.77 -0.26
N ARG A 248 -20.07 -4.48 -1.26
CA ARG A 248 -20.86 -5.39 -2.10
C ARG A 248 -21.48 -6.52 -1.28
N VAL A 249 -20.75 -7.07 -0.32
CA VAL A 249 -21.27 -8.12 0.57
C VAL A 249 -22.35 -7.55 1.50
N CYS A 250 -22.17 -6.34 2.01
CA CYS A 250 -23.19 -5.66 2.81
C CYS A 250 -24.51 -5.48 2.02
N GLN A 251 -24.44 -5.13 0.73
CA GLN A 251 -25.62 -5.05 -0.13
C GLN A 251 -26.35 -6.39 -0.28
N LEU A 252 -25.60 -7.50 -0.28
CA LEU A 252 -26.16 -8.85 -0.43
C LEU A 252 -26.75 -9.39 0.89
N TYR A 253 -26.33 -8.83 2.04
CA TYR A 253 -26.76 -9.23 3.38
C TYR A 253 -27.10 -7.99 4.24
N PRO A 254 -28.17 -7.25 3.91
CA PRO A 254 -28.44 -5.94 4.49
C PRO A 254 -28.75 -5.93 5.99
N GLN A 255 -29.12 -7.08 6.55
CA GLN A 255 -29.48 -7.22 7.98
C GLN A 255 -28.42 -7.98 8.78
N ALA A 256 -27.28 -8.37 8.17
CA ALA A 256 -26.26 -9.16 8.84
C ALA A 256 -25.40 -8.34 9.81
N THR A 257 -24.82 -9.01 10.81
CA THR A 257 -23.77 -8.43 11.67
C THR A 257 -22.41 -8.43 10.98
N ALA A 258 -21.43 -7.74 11.56
CA ALA A 258 -20.09 -7.66 10.98
C ALA A 258 -19.39 -9.01 10.90
N SER A 259 -19.56 -9.90 11.90
CA SER A 259 -19.02 -11.27 11.87
C SER A 259 -19.55 -12.05 10.66
N THR A 260 -20.87 -11.99 10.43
CA THR A 260 -21.53 -12.64 9.29
C THR A 260 -21.11 -12.01 7.97
N VAL A 261 -20.98 -10.68 7.89
CA VAL A 261 -20.46 -10.01 6.67
C VAL A 261 -19.04 -10.49 6.35
N ILE A 262 -18.13 -10.62 7.33
CA ILE A 262 -16.77 -11.14 7.08
C ILE A 262 -16.80 -12.60 6.62
N LEU A 263 -17.60 -13.47 7.26
CA LEU A 263 -17.79 -14.86 6.80
C LEU A 263 -18.26 -14.90 5.34
N LYS A 264 -19.33 -14.14 5.03
CA LYS A 264 -19.90 -14.10 3.69
C LYS A 264 -18.98 -13.46 2.67
N PHE A 265 -18.14 -12.51 3.09
CA PHE A 265 -17.10 -11.92 2.24
C PHE A 265 -16.16 -13.00 1.71
N PHE A 266 -15.59 -13.84 2.58
CA PHE A 266 -14.70 -14.90 2.12
C PHE A 266 -15.41 -15.91 1.21
N ARG A 267 -16.64 -16.31 1.58
CA ARG A 267 -17.41 -17.31 0.82
C ARG A 267 -17.82 -16.79 -0.57
N ILE A 268 -18.27 -15.54 -0.66
CA ILE A 268 -18.65 -14.93 -1.94
C ILE A 268 -17.41 -14.66 -2.79
N MET A 269 -16.39 -14.01 -2.22
CA MET A 269 -15.24 -13.55 -3.01
C MET A 269 -14.34 -14.70 -3.48
N SER A 270 -14.28 -15.81 -2.73
CA SER A 270 -13.58 -17.03 -3.17
C SER A 270 -14.28 -17.76 -4.32
N GLN A 271 -15.61 -17.62 -4.45
CA GLN A 271 -16.42 -18.27 -5.49
C GLN A 271 -16.81 -17.31 -6.62
N TRP A 272 -16.38 -16.05 -6.54
CA TRP A 272 -16.70 -15.04 -7.53
C TRP A 272 -16.13 -15.41 -8.90
N GLN A 273 -16.95 -15.29 -9.93
CA GLN A 273 -16.64 -15.73 -11.29
C GLN A 273 -15.76 -14.71 -12.02
N TRP A 274 -14.52 -14.51 -11.57
CA TRP A 274 -13.56 -13.62 -12.21
C TRP A 274 -13.31 -14.00 -13.67
N PRO A 275 -13.33 -13.05 -14.64
CA PRO A 275 -13.21 -11.60 -14.45
C PRO A 275 -14.55 -10.83 -14.43
N GLN A 276 -15.67 -11.43 -14.02
CA GLN A 276 -16.92 -10.69 -13.85
C GLN A 276 -16.70 -9.51 -12.86
N PRO A 277 -17.11 -8.27 -13.20
CA PRO A 277 -16.81 -7.11 -12.37
C PRO A 277 -17.66 -7.06 -11.10
N VAL A 278 -17.04 -6.60 -10.02
CA VAL A 278 -17.76 -6.19 -8.80
C VAL A 278 -18.25 -4.76 -8.99
N LEU A 279 -19.57 -4.59 -8.99
CA LEU A 279 -20.26 -3.31 -9.14
C LEU A 279 -21.12 -3.02 -7.89
N LEU A 280 -20.98 -1.82 -7.31
CA LEU A 280 -21.85 -1.35 -6.21
C LEU A 280 -23.13 -0.67 -6.69
N GLN A 281 -23.11 -0.15 -7.92
CA GLN A 281 -24.26 0.40 -8.61
C GLN A 281 -24.07 0.22 -10.12
N ALA A 282 -25.14 0.43 -10.90
CA ALA A 282 -25.01 0.45 -12.35
C ALA A 282 -24.05 1.56 -12.77
N ILE A 283 -23.16 1.27 -13.73
CA ILE A 283 -22.25 2.27 -14.28
C ILE A 283 -23.09 3.35 -14.96
N LYS A 284 -22.99 4.58 -14.46
CA LYS A 284 -23.71 5.73 -15.02
C LYS A 284 -22.98 6.20 -16.27
N GLY A 285 -23.75 6.44 -17.33
CA GLY A 285 -23.28 7.31 -18.41
C GLY A 285 -23.25 8.75 -17.92
N GLY A 286 -22.34 9.56 -18.46
CA GLY A 286 -22.31 10.99 -18.16
C GLY A 286 -22.21 11.81 -19.44
N LYS A 287 -22.46 13.12 -19.30
CA LYS A 287 -22.46 14.06 -20.43
C LYS A 287 -21.05 14.48 -20.86
N LEU A 288 -20.04 14.22 -20.03
CA LEU A 288 -18.65 14.55 -20.33
C LEU A 288 -18.02 13.43 -21.15
N ASN A 289 -17.15 13.79 -22.09
CA ASN A 289 -16.42 12.85 -22.93
C ASN A 289 -15.17 12.31 -22.20
N VAL A 290 -15.38 11.73 -21.02
CA VAL A 290 -14.32 11.11 -20.20
C VAL A 290 -14.41 9.59 -20.31
N ARG A 291 -13.24 8.92 -20.27
CA ARG A 291 -13.17 7.45 -20.34
C ARG A 291 -13.86 6.85 -19.11
N VAL A 292 -14.85 6.00 -19.36
CA VAL A 292 -15.51 5.15 -18.35
C VAL A 292 -15.12 3.71 -18.62
N TRP A 293 -14.84 2.94 -17.56
CA TRP A 293 -14.49 1.52 -17.67
C TRP A 293 -15.56 0.75 -18.47
N ASN A 294 -15.16 0.18 -19.60
CA ASN A 294 -16.04 -0.57 -20.48
C ASN A 294 -15.25 -1.57 -21.34
N PRO A 295 -15.22 -2.86 -20.97
CA PRO A 295 -14.45 -3.89 -21.68
C PRO A 295 -14.97 -4.20 -23.09
N ARG A 296 -16.19 -3.76 -23.43
CA ARG A 296 -16.74 -3.91 -24.79
C ARG A 296 -16.23 -2.83 -25.75
N VAL A 297 -15.82 -1.68 -25.22
CA VAL A 297 -15.33 -0.53 -26.00
C VAL A 297 -13.81 -0.46 -25.96
N TYR A 298 -13.21 -0.61 -24.79
CA TYR A 298 -11.77 -0.52 -24.59
C TYR A 298 -11.17 -1.91 -24.39
N LYS A 299 -10.39 -2.39 -25.36
CA LYS A 299 -9.70 -3.70 -25.28
C LYS A 299 -8.86 -3.84 -24.01
N GLY A 300 -8.20 -2.75 -23.59
CA GLY A 300 -7.42 -2.69 -22.35
C GLY A 300 -8.20 -3.12 -21.11
N ASP A 301 -9.45 -2.67 -20.99
CA ASP A 301 -10.32 -3.00 -19.86
C ASP A 301 -10.71 -4.48 -19.84
N GLY A 302 -10.72 -5.14 -21.01
CA GLY A 302 -10.99 -6.56 -21.16
C GLY A 302 -9.88 -7.47 -20.61
N TYR A 303 -8.68 -6.94 -20.36
CA TYR A 303 -7.58 -7.70 -19.76
C TYR A 303 -7.56 -7.67 -18.22
N HIS A 304 -8.44 -6.91 -17.57
CA HIS A 304 -8.49 -6.84 -16.11
C HIS A 304 -8.92 -8.19 -15.51
N LEU A 305 -8.09 -8.75 -14.62
CA LEU A 305 -8.26 -10.12 -14.11
C LEU A 305 -9.27 -10.24 -12.97
N MET A 306 -9.38 -9.21 -12.13
CA MET A 306 -10.33 -9.12 -11.01
C MET A 306 -10.90 -7.69 -10.92
N PRO A 307 -11.77 -7.27 -11.86
CA PRO A 307 -12.20 -5.88 -11.94
C PRO A 307 -13.14 -5.49 -10.79
N ILE A 308 -12.74 -4.48 -10.03
CA ILE A 308 -13.54 -3.86 -8.96
C ILE A 308 -13.75 -2.40 -9.34
N ILE A 309 -14.99 -2.02 -9.61
CA ILE A 309 -15.28 -0.78 -10.33
C ILE A 309 -15.79 0.30 -9.37
N THR A 310 -15.18 1.49 -9.45
CA THR A 310 -15.58 2.63 -8.64
C THR A 310 -17.01 3.07 -8.96
N PRO A 311 -17.84 3.36 -7.94
CA PRO A 311 -19.25 3.68 -8.15
C PRO A 311 -19.45 5.06 -8.79
N SER A 312 -18.59 6.03 -8.51
CA SER A 312 -18.74 7.41 -8.99
C SER A 312 -18.38 7.53 -10.46
N TYR A 313 -19.09 8.42 -11.17
CA TYR A 313 -18.73 8.80 -12.52
C TYR A 313 -17.49 9.73 -12.53
N PRO A 314 -16.53 9.54 -13.46
CA PRO A 314 -16.40 8.39 -14.36
C PRO A 314 -15.90 7.12 -13.65
N SER A 315 -16.60 6.00 -13.84
CA SER A 315 -16.24 4.74 -13.21
C SER A 315 -14.93 4.18 -13.77
N MET A 316 -14.05 3.69 -12.90
CA MET A 316 -12.74 3.15 -13.22
C MET A 316 -12.49 1.83 -12.50
N CYS A 317 -11.55 1.03 -12.99
CA CYS A 317 -11.12 -0.20 -12.32
C CYS A 317 -10.06 0.12 -11.25
N ALA A 318 -10.40 -0.11 -9.98
CA ALA A 318 -9.51 0.11 -8.83
C ALA A 318 -8.43 -0.98 -8.67
N THR A 319 -8.46 -2.01 -9.51
CA THR A 319 -7.59 -3.20 -9.41
C THR A 319 -6.96 -3.58 -10.75
N HIS A 320 -6.71 -2.59 -11.61
CA HIS A 320 -6.06 -2.79 -12.91
C HIS A 320 -4.63 -3.35 -12.81
N ASN A 321 -3.98 -3.25 -11.66
CA ASN A 321 -2.62 -3.76 -11.42
C ASN A 321 -2.55 -5.25 -11.05
N ILE A 322 -3.68 -5.93 -10.84
CA ILE A 322 -3.68 -7.37 -10.49
C ILE A 322 -3.12 -8.19 -11.65
N THR A 323 -2.13 -9.02 -11.34
CA THR A 323 -1.45 -9.99 -12.22
C THR A 323 -2.02 -11.41 -12.03
N LYS A 324 -1.57 -12.39 -12.83
CA LYS A 324 -2.03 -13.78 -12.67
C LYS A 324 -1.60 -14.35 -11.31
N SER A 325 -0.37 -14.06 -10.91
CA SER A 325 0.18 -14.53 -9.63
C SER A 325 -0.53 -13.90 -8.44
N THR A 326 -0.70 -12.58 -8.44
CA THR A 326 -1.38 -11.88 -7.34
C THR A 326 -2.86 -12.28 -7.25
N LYS A 327 -3.56 -12.50 -8.37
CA LYS A 327 -4.90 -13.11 -8.39
C LYS A 327 -4.91 -14.46 -7.69
N GLU A 328 -4.01 -15.36 -8.05
CA GLU A 328 -3.92 -16.70 -7.43
C GLU A 328 -3.66 -16.61 -5.92
N ILE A 329 -2.77 -15.71 -5.49
CA ILE A 329 -2.49 -15.48 -4.06
C ILE A 329 -3.72 -14.97 -3.32
N ILE A 330 -4.45 -14.01 -3.90
CA ILE A 330 -5.70 -13.49 -3.33
C ILE A 330 -6.72 -14.62 -3.20
N CYS A 331 -6.89 -15.46 -4.23
CA CYS A 331 -7.79 -16.61 -4.19
C CYS A 331 -7.41 -17.61 -3.09
N ARG A 332 -6.12 -17.95 -2.94
CA ARG A 332 -5.62 -18.83 -1.88
C ARG A 332 -5.92 -18.27 -0.48
N GLU A 333 -5.68 -16.98 -0.27
CA GLU A 333 -5.94 -16.33 1.02
C GLU A 333 -7.45 -16.15 1.30
N LEU A 334 -8.28 -15.91 0.28
CA LEU A 334 -9.74 -15.89 0.43
C LEU A 334 -10.29 -17.26 0.86
N ALA A 335 -9.79 -18.35 0.24
CA ALA A 335 -10.16 -19.71 0.62
C ALA A 335 -9.71 -20.04 2.05
N ARG A 336 -8.46 -19.68 2.41
CA ARG A 336 -7.94 -19.81 3.78
C ARG A 336 -8.80 -19.04 4.80
N GLY A 337 -9.11 -17.77 4.51
CA GLY A 337 -9.95 -16.92 5.37
C GLY A 337 -11.36 -17.49 5.55
N GLY A 338 -11.95 -18.03 4.48
CA GLY A 338 -13.23 -18.74 4.54
C GLY A 338 -13.21 -19.93 5.49
N ASN A 339 -12.19 -20.79 5.38
CA ASN A 339 -12.07 -21.97 6.24
C ASN A 339 -11.88 -21.60 7.72
N ILE A 340 -11.13 -20.54 8.01
CA ILE A 340 -10.93 -20.05 9.37
C ILE A 340 -12.24 -19.45 9.91
N THR A 341 -12.92 -18.61 9.13
CA THR A 341 -14.17 -17.98 9.56
C THR A 341 -15.29 -18.98 9.77
N ASP A 342 -15.40 -20.04 8.96
CA ASP A 342 -16.32 -21.15 9.26
C ASP A 342 -16.05 -21.77 10.64
N ARG A 343 -14.77 -22.03 10.96
CA ARG A 343 -14.40 -22.58 12.27
C ARG A 343 -14.70 -21.62 13.41
N ILE A 344 -14.49 -20.32 13.23
CA ILE A 344 -14.84 -19.28 14.22
C ILE A 344 -16.36 -19.32 14.48
N MET A 345 -17.16 -19.32 13.42
CA MET A 345 -18.62 -19.32 13.52
C MET A 345 -19.17 -20.64 14.09
N MET A 346 -18.40 -21.74 14.02
CA MET A 346 -18.68 -23.01 14.70
C MET A 346 -18.13 -23.09 16.14
N GLY A 347 -17.48 -22.05 16.66
CA GLY A 347 -16.85 -22.06 17.99
C GLY A 347 -15.59 -22.92 18.10
N LYS A 348 -14.93 -23.25 16.96
CA LYS A 348 -13.74 -24.13 16.86
C LYS A 348 -12.43 -23.37 16.59
N ALA A 349 -12.49 -22.04 16.57
CA ALA A 349 -11.37 -21.13 16.36
C ALA A 349 -11.73 -19.74 16.90
N SER A 350 -10.77 -18.82 16.91
CA SER A 350 -10.90 -17.44 17.37
C SER A 350 -10.58 -16.44 16.26
N TRP A 351 -11.00 -15.18 16.41
CA TRP A 351 -10.67 -14.12 15.44
C TRP A 351 -9.17 -13.85 15.32
N LYS A 352 -8.40 -14.11 16.39
CA LYS A 352 -6.94 -14.05 16.37
C LYS A 352 -6.34 -14.96 15.28
N ASP A 353 -6.93 -16.12 15.04
CA ASP A 353 -6.47 -17.09 14.04
C ASP A 353 -6.57 -16.54 12.61
N LEU A 354 -7.56 -15.69 12.35
CA LEU A 354 -7.73 -15.01 11.06
C LEU A 354 -6.61 -13.97 10.82
N PHE A 355 -6.19 -13.28 11.88
CA PHE A 355 -5.23 -12.18 11.86
C PHE A 355 -3.76 -12.61 12.08
N VAL A 356 -3.48 -13.92 12.02
CA VAL A 356 -2.10 -14.44 12.05
C VAL A 356 -1.31 -13.91 10.85
N LYS A 357 -0.12 -13.38 11.14
CA LYS A 357 0.83 -12.84 10.16
C LYS A 357 1.17 -13.86 9.07
N HIS A 358 1.41 -13.38 7.85
CA HIS A 358 1.91 -14.14 6.73
C HIS A 358 3.21 -14.87 7.07
N THR A 359 3.52 -15.91 6.30
CA THR A 359 4.76 -16.70 6.41
C THR A 359 5.66 -16.53 5.18
N PHE A 360 5.55 -15.36 4.53
CA PHE A 360 6.22 -15.03 3.27
C PHE A 360 7.71 -15.38 3.29
N PHE A 361 8.50 -14.80 4.21
CA PHE A 361 9.95 -15.01 4.31
C PHE A 361 10.37 -16.32 5.00
N THR A 362 9.42 -17.01 5.66
CA THR A 362 9.72 -18.16 6.51
C THR A 362 9.40 -19.49 5.83
N LYS A 363 8.12 -19.75 5.55
CA LYS A 363 7.64 -21.08 5.12
C LYS A 363 7.18 -21.13 3.67
N ASN A 364 6.84 -19.99 3.06
CA ASN A 364 6.14 -19.99 1.78
C ASN A 364 7.05 -20.29 0.58
N TYR A 365 8.28 -19.75 0.58
CA TYR A 365 9.16 -19.85 -0.59
C TYR A 365 10.58 -20.28 -0.22
N LYS A 366 11.19 -21.03 -1.16
CA LYS A 366 12.60 -21.43 -1.10
C LYS A 366 13.52 -20.43 -1.82
N TYR A 367 12.99 -19.75 -2.83
CA TYR A 367 13.73 -18.84 -3.70
C TYR A 367 13.02 -17.49 -3.75
N TYR A 368 13.80 -16.42 -3.83
CA TYR A 368 13.34 -15.04 -3.93
C TYR A 368 14.15 -14.30 -4.98
N LEU A 369 13.54 -13.31 -5.62
CA LEU A 369 14.26 -12.22 -6.28
C LEU A 369 14.32 -11.03 -5.33
N SER A 370 15.50 -10.50 -5.11
CA SER A 370 15.76 -9.27 -4.36
C SER A 370 16.00 -8.16 -5.38
N VAL A 371 15.05 -7.25 -5.53
CA VAL A 371 15.13 -6.07 -6.40
C VAL A 371 15.62 -4.90 -5.57
N ILE A 372 16.82 -4.41 -5.85
CA ILE A 372 17.55 -3.47 -5.00
C ILE A 372 17.75 -2.18 -5.78
N SER A 373 17.11 -1.10 -5.34
CA SER A 373 17.46 0.26 -5.76
C SER A 373 18.48 0.82 -4.77
N ALA A 374 19.52 1.47 -5.29
CA ALA A 374 20.55 2.09 -4.47
C ALA A 374 20.88 3.49 -5.00
N SER A 375 21.14 4.44 -4.10
CA SER A 375 21.65 5.75 -4.45
C SER A 375 22.65 6.31 -3.44
N THR A 376 23.52 7.22 -3.86
CA THR A 376 24.53 7.86 -3.00
C THR A 376 24.02 9.11 -2.25
N THR A 377 22.78 9.54 -2.52
CA THR A 377 22.14 10.64 -1.80
C THR A 377 20.70 10.28 -1.42
N PRO A 378 20.17 10.80 -0.29
CA PRO A 378 18.82 10.48 0.16
C PRO A 378 17.75 11.01 -0.80
N ALA A 379 17.95 12.21 -1.36
CA ALA A 379 17.01 12.81 -2.32
C ALA A 379 16.90 12.00 -3.62
N ALA A 380 18.03 11.50 -4.15
CA ALA A 380 18.02 10.61 -5.30
C ALA A 380 17.37 9.26 -4.96
N GLN A 381 17.65 8.71 -3.78
CA GLN A 381 17.07 7.42 -3.37
C GLN A 381 15.56 7.49 -3.25
N LEU A 382 15.00 8.57 -2.69
CA LEU A 382 13.56 8.72 -2.52
C LEU A 382 12.81 8.59 -3.87
N ILE A 383 13.25 9.36 -4.87
CA ILE A 383 12.60 9.36 -6.18
C ILE A 383 12.91 8.09 -6.97
N TRP A 384 14.12 7.54 -6.82
CA TRP A 384 14.55 6.33 -7.53
C TRP A 384 13.87 5.08 -7.00
N ALA A 385 13.82 4.90 -5.67
CA ALA A 385 13.12 3.80 -5.03
C ALA A 385 11.63 3.84 -5.37
N GLY A 386 10.98 5.01 -5.31
CA GLY A 386 9.57 5.17 -5.69
C GLY A 386 9.30 4.81 -7.14
N LEU A 387 10.19 5.19 -8.07
CA LEU A 387 10.09 4.74 -9.46
C LEU A 387 10.21 3.21 -9.55
N VAL A 388 11.27 2.62 -8.98
CA VAL A 388 11.53 1.17 -9.03
C VAL A 388 10.34 0.40 -8.45
N GLU A 389 9.82 0.82 -7.29
CA GLU A 389 8.63 0.26 -6.64
C GLU A 389 7.43 0.22 -7.60
N SER A 390 7.17 1.33 -8.30
CA SER A 390 6.07 1.44 -9.27
C SER A 390 6.17 0.47 -10.46
N LYS A 391 7.37 -0.08 -10.70
CA LYS A 391 7.67 -1.00 -11.81
C LYS A 391 7.87 -2.44 -11.36
N VAL A 392 8.02 -2.76 -10.06
CA VAL A 392 8.23 -4.14 -9.58
C VAL A 392 7.15 -5.09 -10.11
N ARG A 393 5.88 -4.64 -10.19
CA ARG A 393 4.79 -5.45 -10.77
C ARG A 393 5.02 -5.85 -12.23
N LEU A 394 5.78 -5.07 -13.00
CA LEU A 394 6.10 -5.39 -14.39
C LEU A 394 7.08 -6.57 -14.45
N LEU A 395 8.06 -6.60 -13.54
CA LEU A 395 8.94 -7.76 -13.38
C LEU A 395 8.12 -9.00 -12.99
N VAL A 396 7.17 -8.87 -12.05
CA VAL A 396 6.26 -9.97 -11.67
C VAL A 396 5.49 -10.50 -12.88
N SER A 397 4.88 -9.60 -13.67
CA SER A 397 4.14 -9.98 -14.89
C SER A 397 5.02 -10.67 -15.94
N ASN A 398 6.29 -10.31 -16.06
CA ASN A 398 7.21 -10.99 -16.97
C ASN A 398 7.62 -12.37 -16.42
N VAL A 399 8.01 -12.43 -15.15
CA VAL A 399 8.47 -13.66 -14.48
C VAL A 399 7.36 -14.71 -14.38
N GLU A 400 6.11 -14.32 -14.14
CA GLU A 400 4.99 -15.28 -14.06
C GLU A 400 4.66 -15.98 -15.38
N ASN A 401 5.12 -15.44 -16.52
CA ASN A 401 4.98 -16.08 -17.83
C ASN A 401 6.16 -17.00 -18.18
N HIS A 402 7.21 -17.04 -17.36
CA HIS A 402 8.35 -17.92 -17.58
C HIS A 402 7.98 -19.40 -17.35
N GLU A 403 8.46 -20.30 -18.21
CA GLU A 403 8.06 -21.71 -18.24
C GLU A 403 8.33 -22.45 -16.92
N SER A 404 9.45 -22.16 -16.26
CA SER A 404 9.82 -22.74 -14.96
C SER A 404 9.05 -22.19 -13.76
N ILE A 405 8.31 -21.09 -13.91
CA ILE A 405 7.63 -20.40 -12.80
C ILE A 405 6.16 -20.83 -12.72
N ALA A 406 5.75 -21.25 -11.53
CA ALA A 406 4.35 -21.48 -11.19
C ALA A 406 3.69 -20.23 -10.61
N LEU A 407 4.43 -19.46 -9.80
CA LEU A 407 3.95 -18.26 -9.13
C LEU A 407 5.11 -17.29 -8.85
N ALA A 408 4.88 -16.00 -9.09
CA ALA A 408 5.76 -14.91 -8.65
C ALA A 408 5.00 -14.01 -7.66
N HIS A 409 5.35 -14.07 -6.37
CA HIS A 409 4.67 -13.36 -5.29
C HIS A 409 5.46 -12.12 -4.87
N PRO A 410 5.09 -10.90 -5.31
CA PRO A 410 5.72 -9.69 -4.79
C PRO A 410 5.33 -9.47 -3.32
N PHE A 411 6.30 -9.23 -2.44
CA PHE A 411 6.01 -8.78 -1.10
C PHE A 411 5.42 -7.37 -1.15
N ASN A 412 4.54 -7.04 -0.21
CA ASN A 412 3.77 -5.81 -0.27
C ASN A 412 4.51 -4.56 0.27
N LYS A 413 5.79 -4.68 0.63
CA LYS A 413 6.63 -3.61 1.20
C LYS A 413 8.06 -3.72 0.68
N GLY A 414 8.73 -2.57 0.56
CA GLY A 414 10.18 -2.44 0.45
C GLY A 414 10.85 -2.37 1.82
N PHE A 415 12.17 -2.61 1.85
CA PHE A 415 13.03 -2.50 3.03
C PHE A 415 14.12 -1.48 2.77
N GLU A 416 14.09 -0.37 3.49
CA GLU A 416 14.99 0.77 3.38
C GLU A 416 16.15 0.63 4.36
N ARG A 417 17.37 0.91 3.88
CA ARG A 417 18.60 0.78 4.65
C ARG A 417 19.58 1.89 4.33
N VAL A 418 20.43 2.20 5.31
CA VAL A 418 21.56 3.12 5.16
C VAL A 418 22.85 2.37 5.41
N HIS A 419 23.82 2.58 4.54
CA HIS A 419 25.12 1.94 4.58
C HIS A 419 26.22 2.98 4.66
N LYS A 420 27.29 2.63 5.36
CA LYS A 420 28.49 3.46 5.51
C LYS A 420 29.66 2.75 4.84
N CYS A 421 30.12 3.30 3.72
CA CYS A 421 31.17 2.71 2.90
C CYS A 421 32.44 3.60 2.90
N SER A 422 33.61 2.98 2.93
CA SER A 422 34.93 3.62 2.96
C SER A 422 35.69 3.51 1.64
N SER A 423 35.19 2.74 0.67
CA SER A 423 35.79 2.56 -0.66
C SER A 423 34.74 2.35 -1.75
N GLU A 424 35.15 2.50 -3.01
CA GLU A 424 34.30 2.20 -4.17
C GLU A 424 33.87 0.72 -4.22
N ASP A 425 34.75 -0.21 -3.85
CA ASP A 425 34.43 -1.64 -3.80
C ASP A 425 33.32 -1.94 -2.78
N GLU A 426 33.33 -1.25 -1.63
CA GLU A 426 32.28 -1.39 -0.62
C GLU A 426 30.94 -0.82 -1.12
N ILE A 427 30.98 0.32 -1.83
CA ILE A 427 29.80 0.92 -2.46
C ILE A 427 29.19 -0.05 -3.49
N GLU A 428 30.03 -0.65 -4.35
CA GLU A 428 29.56 -1.57 -5.38
C GLU A 428 28.99 -2.85 -4.76
N ALA A 429 29.62 -3.38 -3.71
CA ALA A 429 29.08 -4.51 -2.96
C ALA A 429 27.70 -4.19 -2.33
N VAL A 430 27.51 -2.99 -1.78
CA VAL A 430 26.20 -2.56 -1.26
C VAL A 430 25.14 -2.45 -2.36
N LYS A 431 25.51 -1.89 -3.52
CA LYS A 431 24.61 -1.82 -4.70
C LYS A 431 24.19 -3.19 -5.21
N GLU A 432 24.99 -4.22 -4.97
CA GLU A 432 24.66 -5.63 -5.26
C GLU A 432 23.91 -6.35 -4.10
N GLY A 433 23.68 -5.67 -2.99
CA GLY A 433 22.89 -6.18 -1.85
C GLY A 433 23.69 -6.69 -0.67
N ASN A 434 25.00 -6.40 -0.59
CA ASN A 434 25.77 -6.71 0.60
C ASN A 434 25.36 -5.81 1.78
N LEU A 435 24.89 -6.41 2.86
CA LEU A 435 24.43 -5.70 4.06
C LEU A 435 25.50 -5.54 5.14
N GLN A 436 26.74 -6.00 4.92
CA GLN A 436 27.83 -5.90 5.90
C GLN A 436 28.09 -4.46 6.36
N TYR A 437 27.82 -3.49 5.49
CA TYR A 437 28.07 -2.07 5.70
C TYR A 437 26.84 -1.30 6.20
N GLN A 438 25.74 -2.00 6.51
CA GLN A 438 24.54 -1.38 7.07
C GLN A 438 24.85 -0.77 8.45
N ILE A 439 24.43 0.48 8.65
CA ILE A 439 24.51 1.17 9.93
C ILE A 439 23.49 0.52 10.86
N LYS A 440 23.94 -0.25 11.86
CA LYS A 440 23.05 -1.05 12.73
C LYS A 440 22.23 -0.19 13.69
N GLU A 441 22.70 1.03 13.97
CA GLU A 441 22.03 2.01 14.80
C GLU A 441 20.80 2.61 14.10
N ILE A 442 20.74 2.54 12.77
CA ILE A 442 19.58 2.97 11.98
C ILE A 442 18.76 1.72 11.62
N PRO A 443 17.61 1.48 12.27
CA PRO A 443 16.80 0.32 11.97
C PRO A 443 16.32 0.37 10.52
N ALA A 444 16.23 -0.80 9.89
CA ALA A 444 15.59 -0.91 8.57
C ALA A 444 14.13 -0.48 8.67
N VAL A 445 13.70 0.38 7.76
CA VAL A 445 12.32 0.89 7.69
C VAL A 445 11.61 0.20 6.52
N THR A 446 10.28 0.05 6.59
CA THR A 446 9.51 -0.53 5.48
C THR A 446 8.64 0.51 4.78
N THR A 447 8.45 0.40 3.47
CA THR A 447 7.54 1.27 2.68
C THR A 447 6.05 0.92 2.93
N ASP A 448 5.64 0.80 4.20
CA ASP A 448 4.36 0.21 4.59
C ASP A 448 3.16 0.87 3.87
N PRO A 449 2.43 0.17 3.00
CA PRO A 449 1.29 0.74 2.27
C PRO A 449 0.08 1.05 3.18
N SER A 450 0.17 0.77 4.48
CA SER A 450 -0.84 1.12 5.48
C SER A 450 -0.50 2.34 6.33
N HIS A 451 0.76 2.78 6.29
CA HIS A 451 1.25 4.02 6.86
C HIS A 451 2.23 4.57 5.83
N ASP A 452 1.81 5.53 5.01
CA ASP A 452 2.73 6.30 4.16
C ASP A 452 3.63 7.13 5.10
N THR A 453 4.55 6.50 5.81
CA THR A 453 5.61 7.18 6.53
C THR A 453 6.59 7.65 5.47
N ASP A 454 6.53 8.94 5.14
CA ASP A 454 7.66 9.65 4.58
C ASP A 454 8.82 9.52 5.57
N VAL A 455 9.66 8.50 5.42
CA VAL A 455 10.96 8.47 6.09
C VAL A 455 11.98 8.97 5.08
N GLY A 456 11.92 10.27 4.82
CA GLY A 456 13.13 11.00 4.51
C GLY A 456 14.06 10.81 5.71
N ILE A 457 15.08 9.96 5.57
CA ILE A 457 16.11 9.78 6.59
C ILE A 457 16.78 11.14 6.77
N ALA A 458 16.30 11.91 7.75
CA ALA A 458 16.93 13.13 8.19
C ALA A 458 18.14 12.76 9.05
N VAL A 459 19.25 12.40 8.41
CA VAL A 459 20.56 12.51 9.08
C VAL A 459 20.83 14.01 9.19
N LYS A 460 20.70 14.56 10.40
CA LYS A 460 21.27 15.87 10.71
C LYS A 460 22.77 15.76 10.48
N ASP A 461 23.33 16.59 9.59
CA ASP A 461 24.77 16.85 9.53
C ASP A 461 25.22 17.32 10.92
N GLN A 462 25.74 16.41 11.73
CA GLN A 462 26.55 16.73 12.90
C GLN A 462 28.03 16.64 12.52
N THR A 463 28.46 17.47 11.58
CA THR A 463 29.81 18.03 11.62
C THR A 463 29.78 19.27 12.49
N GLY A 464 29.50 19.07 13.78
CA GLY A 464 29.69 20.10 14.79
C GLY A 464 31.19 20.30 14.99
N GLU A 465 31.71 21.43 14.52
CA GLU A 465 33.01 21.93 14.94
C GLU A 465 33.01 22.13 16.47
N VAL A 466 33.59 21.18 17.20
CA VAL A 466 33.98 21.39 18.59
C VAL A 466 35.32 22.12 18.56
N LYS A 467 35.30 23.43 18.83
CA LYS A 467 36.52 24.19 19.11
C LYS A 467 36.96 23.89 20.55
N ASP A 468 38.05 23.14 20.70
CA ASP A 468 38.78 23.06 21.95
C ASP A 468 39.73 24.25 22.10
N GLU A 469 39.71 24.87 23.29
CA GLU A 469 40.41 26.10 23.67
C GLU A 469 41.90 25.92 24.03
N ASN A 470 42.62 24.94 23.48
CA ASN A 470 44.06 24.86 23.71
C ASN A 470 44.82 24.44 22.45
N GLY A 471 45.48 25.44 21.84
CA GLY A 471 46.26 25.30 20.62
C GLY A 471 47.44 24.34 20.75
N ASN A 472 47.19 23.06 20.48
CA ASN A 472 48.19 22.10 20.04
C ASN A 472 47.57 21.07 19.10
N ALA A 473 48.12 20.97 17.89
CA ALA A 473 47.66 20.05 16.86
C ALA A 473 48.04 18.60 17.22
N PRO A 474 47.09 17.65 17.25
CA PRO A 474 47.42 16.24 17.09
C PRO A 474 47.58 15.93 15.60
N LYS A 475 48.67 15.26 15.23
CA LYS A 475 48.83 14.66 13.89
C LYS A 475 47.72 13.61 13.71
N SER A 476 46.73 13.88 12.85
CA SER A 476 45.74 12.89 12.42
C SER A 476 46.13 12.31 11.05
N GLU A 477 45.98 10.99 10.94
CA GLU A 477 46.05 10.19 9.73
C GLU A 477 45.06 10.71 8.65
N PRO A 478 45.26 10.39 7.36
CA PRO A 478 44.34 10.85 6.31
C PRO A 478 42.93 10.32 6.58
N GLU A 479 41.99 11.23 6.85
CA GLU A 479 40.57 10.92 7.01
C GLU A 479 40.07 10.21 5.75
N LYS A 480 39.75 8.91 5.86
CA LYS A 480 39.06 8.19 4.80
C LYS A 480 37.71 8.88 4.60
N LYS A 481 37.43 9.33 3.39
CA LYS A 481 36.17 9.97 3.03
C LYS A 481 35.04 8.94 3.02
N GLU A 482 34.43 8.73 4.18
CA GLU A 482 33.29 7.83 4.35
C GLU A 482 32.09 8.35 3.54
N SER A 483 31.48 7.48 2.76
CA SER A 483 30.34 7.78 1.89
C SER A 483 29.11 6.99 2.32
N LEU A 484 27.96 7.65 2.32
CA LEU A 484 26.68 7.00 2.60
C LEU A 484 26.05 6.43 1.33
N VAL A 485 25.48 5.24 1.44
CA VAL A 485 24.68 4.62 0.38
C VAL A 485 23.33 4.25 0.95
N TYR A 486 22.27 4.63 0.25
CA TYR A 486 20.89 4.39 0.64
C TYR A 486 20.32 3.30 -0.27
N THR A 487 19.71 2.26 0.30
CA THR A 487 19.12 1.17 -0.48
C THR A 487 17.66 0.92 -0.10
N THR A 488 16.87 0.48 -1.08
CA THR A 488 15.51 -0.02 -0.89
C THR A 488 15.39 -1.37 -1.59
N THR A 489 15.05 -2.42 -0.86
CA THR A 489 14.93 -3.78 -1.39
C THR A 489 13.48 -4.26 -1.42
N PHE A 490 13.02 -4.70 -2.58
CA PHE A 490 11.74 -5.37 -2.77
C PHE A 490 11.95 -6.87 -3.03
N TYR A 491 11.10 -7.71 -2.46
CA TYR A 491 11.24 -9.16 -2.58
C TYR A 491 10.13 -9.78 -3.41
N ILE A 492 10.46 -10.73 -4.28
CA ILE A 492 9.49 -11.55 -5.01
C ILE A 492 9.75 -13.02 -4.69
N GLY A 493 8.85 -13.66 -3.96
CA GLY A 493 8.92 -15.10 -3.67
C GLY A 493 8.55 -15.93 -4.90
N LEU A 494 9.30 -16.99 -5.17
CA LEU A 494 9.12 -17.83 -6.36
C LEU A 494 8.66 -19.24 -5.99
N GLU A 495 7.56 -19.66 -6.60
CA GLU A 495 7.12 -21.05 -6.67
C GLU A 495 7.52 -21.60 -8.05
N LEU A 496 8.33 -22.66 -8.08
CA LEU A 496 8.75 -23.30 -9.32
C LEU A 496 7.76 -24.39 -9.73
N ARG A 497 7.58 -24.60 -11.04
CA ARG A 497 6.82 -25.75 -11.53
C ARG A 497 7.54 -27.05 -11.20
N GLU A 498 6.78 -28.13 -11.02
CA GLU A 498 7.36 -29.46 -10.85
C GLU A 498 8.29 -29.82 -12.02
N GLY A 499 9.48 -30.35 -11.69
CA GLY A 499 10.47 -30.74 -12.68
C GLY A 499 11.39 -29.61 -13.18
N ALA A 500 11.17 -28.35 -12.80
CA ALA A 500 12.07 -27.26 -13.14
C ALA A 500 13.45 -27.45 -12.47
N LYS A 501 14.52 -27.57 -13.28
CA LYS A 501 15.91 -27.80 -12.81
C LYS A 501 16.80 -26.57 -12.88
N SER A 502 16.46 -25.61 -13.75
CA SER A 502 17.20 -24.37 -13.95
C SER A 502 16.23 -23.19 -13.97
N LEU A 503 16.69 -22.06 -13.43
CA LEU A 503 15.97 -20.80 -13.38
C LEU A 503 16.88 -19.72 -13.96
N ASP A 504 16.84 -19.56 -15.27
CA ASP A 504 17.44 -18.41 -15.94
C ASP A 504 16.35 -17.34 -16.13
N LEU A 505 16.48 -16.24 -15.40
CA LEU A 505 15.58 -15.09 -15.47
C LEU A 505 16.29 -13.85 -16.03
N ALA A 506 17.49 -14.00 -16.61
CA ALA A 506 18.32 -12.88 -17.05
C ALA A 506 17.55 -11.95 -17.99
N TRP A 507 16.86 -12.50 -18.99
CA TRP A 507 16.06 -11.71 -19.92
C TRP A 507 14.95 -10.88 -19.23
N CYS A 508 14.23 -11.49 -18.27
CA CYS A 508 13.18 -10.78 -17.53
C CYS A 508 13.76 -9.64 -16.68
N VAL A 509 14.93 -9.88 -16.08
CA VAL A 509 15.66 -8.90 -15.26
C VAL A 509 16.21 -7.76 -16.11
N ASP A 510 16.82 -8.06 -17.26
CA ASP A 510 17.41 -7.07 -18.15
C ASP A 510 16.34 -6.15 -18.75
N GLU A 511 15.20 -6.72 -19.15
CA GLU A 511 14.06 -5.93 -19.63
C GLU A 511 13.50 -5.01 -18.54
N PHE A 512 13.39 -5.51 -17.30
CA PHE A 512 12.98 -4.70 -16.16
C PHE A 512 13.97 -3.56 -15.86
N LYS A 513 15.28 -3.84 -15.88
CA LYS A 513 16.33 -2.83 -15.73
C LYS A 513 16.24 -1.78 -16.83
N ARG A 514 16.05 -2.19 -18.09
CA ARG A 514 15.89 -1.29 -19.25
C ARG A 514 14.70 -0.35 -19.07
N VAL A 515 13.56 -0.86 -18.61
CA VAL A 515 12.36 -0.05 -18.34
C VAL A 515 12.61 0.99 -17.25
N CYS A 516 13.30 0.62 -16.16
CA CYS A 516 13.58 1.56 -15.07
C CYS A 516 14.63 2.61 -15.47
N ARG A 517 15.71 2.20 -16.13
CA ARG A 517 16.80 3.08 -16.59
C ARG A 517 16.40 4.00 -17.75
N GLY A 518 15.29 3.71 -18.43
CA GLY A 518 14.71 4.59 -19.45
C GLY A 518 13.98 5.81 -18.89
N TRP A 519 13.94 6.00 -17.57
CA TRP A 519 13.34 7.17 -16.94
C TRP A 519 14.19 8.42 -17.12
N GLU A 520 13.59 9.55 -17.48
CA GLU A 520 14.30 10.79 -17.82
C GLU A 520 15.15 11.36 -16.68
N LYS A 521 14.76 11.11 -15.41
CA LYS A 521 15.51 11.56 -14.23
C LYS A 521 16.54 10.52 -13.72
N TYR A 522 16.72 9.40 -14.43
CA TYR A 522 17.74 8.40 -14.07
C TYR A 522 19.15 8.97 -14.28
N ASN A 523 19.99 8.87 -13.25
CA ASN A 523 21.40 9.24 -13.31
C ASN A 523 22.24 8.02 -12.89
N GLU A 524 23.03 7.48 -13.81
CA GLU A 524 23.85 6.28 -13.59
C GLU A 524 24.97 6.47 -12.56
N GLU A 525 25.45 7.70 -12.35
CA GLU A 525 26.46 7.99 -11.32
C GLU A 525 25.86 7.95 -9.91
N LEU A 526 24.59 8.33 -9.78
CA LEU A 526 23.90 8.45 -8.50
C LEU A 526 23.01 7.26 -8.17
N MET A 527 22.46 6.57 -9.17
CA MET A 527 21.39 5.58 -9.03
C MET A 527 21.80 4.25 -9.64
N THR A 528 21.51 3.16 -8.93
CA THR A 528 21.77 1.80 -9.40
C THR A 528 20.56 0.90 -9.15
N LEU A 529 20.39 -0.10 -10.02
CA LEU A 529 19.36 -1.13 -9.89
C LEU A 529 19.95 -2.51 -10.13
N SER A 530 19.82 -3.36 -9.12
CA SER A 530 20.28 -4.73 -9.09
C SER A 530 19.11 -5.68 -8.83
N VAL A 531 19.17 -6.88 -9.42
CA VAL A 531 18.21 -7.95 -9.12
C VAL A 531 19.00 -9.23 -8.87
N VAL A 532 18.87 -9.78 -7.67
CA VAL A 532 19.67 -10.92 -7.20
C VAL A 532 18.76 -12.06 -6.82
N ASN A 533 19.15 -13.30 -7.15
CA ASN A 533 18.45 -14.49 -6.69
C ASN A 533 18.93 -14.85 -5.27
N THR A 534 18.01 -14.89 -4.33
CA THR A 534 18.28 -15.15 -2.92
C THR A 534 17.54 -16.41 -2.47
N ARG A 535 18.26 -17.37 -1.89
CA ARG A 535 17.61 -18.51 -1.22
C ARG A 535 17.06 -18.07 0.13
N ASN A 536 16.00 -18.74 0.59
CA ASN A 536 15.36 -18.45 1.87
C ASN A 536 16.32 -18.41 3.08
N CYS A 537 17.34 -19.26 3.08
CA CYS A 537 18.38 -19.31 4.12
C CYS A 537 19.41 -18.17 4.04
N ASP A 538 19.48 -17.49 2.90
CA ASP A 538 20.42 -16.40 2.63
C ASP A 538 19.71 -15.02 2.69
N LEU A 539 18.42 -14.98 3.05
CA LEU A 539 17.69 -13.74 3.28
C LEU A 539 18.31 -12.95 4.44
N PRO A 540 18.33 -11.60 4.38
CA PRO A 540 18.75 -10.75 5.49
C PRO A 540 18.00 -11.03 6.80
N ASP A 541 18.62 -10.78 7.96
CA ASP A 541 17.96 -11.05 9.24
C ASP A 541 16.85 -10.04 9.57
N ASP A 542 16.91 -8.84 8.99
CA ASP A 542 15.94 -7.76 9.22
C ASP A 542 14.58 -7.96 8.52
N VAL A 543 14.45 -8.96 7.62
CA VAL A 543 13.14 -9.33 7.04
C VAL A 543 12.31 -10.20 7.99
N PHE A 544 12.93 -10.71 9.06
CA PHE A 544 12.27 -11.55 10.07
C PHE A 544 11.89 -10.68 11.27
N THR A 545 10.65 -10.78 11.74
CA THR A 545 10.23 -10.09 12.96
C THR A 545 10.55 -10.91 14.20
N GLU A 546 10.50 -10.28 15.37
CA GLU A 546 10.70 -10.97 16.65
C GLU A 546 9.84 -12.25 16.77
N GLY A 547 10.50 -13.36 17.12
CA GLY A 547 9.89 -14.70 17.22
C GLY A 547 9.82 -15.49 15.91
N GLU A 548 10.14 -14.91 14.76
CA GLU A 548 10.29 -15.66 13.50
C GLU A 548 11.66 -16.34 13.42
N VAL A 549 11.68 -17.58 12.91
CA VAL A 549 12.91 -18.36 12.75
C VAL A 549 13.30 -18.38 11.29
N LYS A 550 14.49 -17.84 11.00
CA LYS A 550 15.10 -17.89 9.66
C LYS A 550 15.33 -19.34 9.21
N PRO A 551 14.93 -19.71 7.98
CA PRO A 551 15.18 -21.05 7.45
C PRO A 551 16.68 -21.38 7.40
N THR A 552 17.06 -22.59 7.78
CA THR A 552 18.46 -23.04 7.73
C THR A 552 18.70 -23.97 6.55
N ARG A 553 19.94 -24.01 6.05
CA ARG A 553 20.35 -24.97 5.02
C ARG A 553 20.24 -26.38 5.60
N SER A 554 19.56 -27.28 4.89
CA SER A 554 19.54 -28.69 5.29
C SER A 554 20.97 -29.23 5.26
N GLN A 555 21.51 -29.57 6.43
CA GLN A 555 22.77 -30.32 6.48
C GLN A 555 22.50 -31.66 5.80
N LYS A 556 23.06 -31.86 4.60
CA LYS A 556 23.14 -33.20 4.02
C LYS A 556 23.86 -34.05 5.07
N LYS A 557 23.15 -34.99 5.71
CA LYS A 557 23.81 -36.10 6.40
C LYS A 557 24.83 -36.64 5.41
N LYS A 558 26.12 -36.48 5.71
CA LYS A 558 27.18 -37.18 4.99
C LYS A 558 26.75 -38.64 5.03
N LYS A 559 26.33 -39.18 3.89
CA LYS A 559 26.24 -40.62 3.70
C LYS A 559 27.67 -41.07 4.00
N ARG A 560 27.90 -41.69 5.17
CA ARG A 560 29.14 -42.43 5.40
C ARG A 560 29.23 -43.37 4.19
N SER A 561 30.22 -43.16 3.35
CA SER A 561 30.60 -44.12 2.33
C SER A 561 30.81 -45.43 3.07
N SER A 562 30.00 -46.42 2.78
CA SER A 562 30.22 -47.81 3.15
C SER A 562 31.47 -48.30 2.41
N ALA A 563 32.64 -47.90 2.91
CA ALA A 563 33.93 -48.47 2.53
C ALA A 563 34.30 -49.67 3.42
N ASP A 564 33.53 -49.95 4.48
CA ASP A 564 33.77 -51.05 5.43
C ASP A 564 32.94 -52.31 5.15
N ASP A 565 32.08 -52.34 4.13
CA ASP A 565 31.25 -53.52 3.79
C ASP A 565 31.83 -54.40 2.66
N VAL A 566 33.04 -54.10 2.16
CA VAL A 566 33.70 -54.94 1.14
C VAL A 566 34.69 -55.96 1.78
N GLU A 567 35.12 -55.77 3.02
CA GLU A 567 36.04 -56.72 3.68
C GLU A 567 35.35 -57.92 4.37
N ASN A 568 34.03 -57.90 4.55
CA ASN A 568 33.30 -59.03 5.16
C ASN A 568 32.56 -59.94 4.18
N ALA A 569 32.65 -59.67 2.86
CA ALA A 569 32.07 -60.53 1.82
C ALA A 569 33.07 -61.51 1.19
N SER A 570 34.37 -61.36 1.43
CA SER A 570 35.43 -62.23 0.88
C SER A 570 35.72 -63.47 1.75
N THR A 571 35.28 -63.50 3.01
CA THR A 571 35.56 -64.61 3.95
C THR A 571 34.49 -65.69 3.99
N LYS A 572 33.31 -65.49 3.38
CA LYS A 572 32.22 -66.51 3.34
C LYS A 572 32.11 -67.31 2.04
N ARG A 573 32.95 -67.06 1.04
CA ARG A 573 32.95 -67.80 -0.24
C ARG A 573 34.06 -68.86 -0.38
N ARG A 574 34.82 -69.14 0.69
CA ARG A 574 35.89 -70.15 0.71
C ARG A 574 35.59 -71.40 1.55
N GLN A 575 34.35 -71.59 2.00
CA GLN A 575 33.95 -72.73 2.84
C GLN A 575 32.79 -73.57 2.28
N VAL A 576 32.57 -73.59 0.96
CA VAL A 576 31.55 -74.46 0.31
C VAL A 576 32.16 -75.36 -0.78
N VAL A 577 33.48 -75.63 -0.72
CA VAL A 577 34.12 -76.65 -1.57
C VAL A 577 34.94 -77.58 -0.68
N ALA A 578 34.25 -78.31 0.21
CA ALA A 578 34.75 -79.49 0.91
C ALA A 578 33.62 -80.17 1.71
N ALA A 579 32.57 -80.64 1.02
CA ALA A 579 31.66 -81.71 1.46
C ALA A 579 30.60 -81.89 0.36
N GLY A 580 30.69 -83.01 -0.37
CA GLY A 580 29.82 -83.36 -1.50
C GLY A 580 30.58 -84.19 -2.51
#